data_AF-A0A7Y5V0P2-F1
#
_entry.id   AF-A0A7Y5V0P2-F1
#
_cell.length_a   1.000
_cell.length_b   1.000
_cell.length_c   1.000
_cell.angle_alpha   90.00
_cell.angle_beta   90.00
_cell.angle_gamma   90.00
#
_symmetry.space_group_name_H-M   'P 1'
#
loop_
_entity.id
_entity.type
_entity.pdbx_description
1 polymer ?
#
loop_
_entity_poly.entity_id
_entity_poly.type
_entity_poly.pdbx_seq_one_letter_code
_entity_poly.pdbx_strand_id
1 'polypeptide(L)'
;MGSAFGPGGLRGRLAHHLAPVRKPHWHIDYLRQAATCREVWSVAGEASREHAWAAALLATPGASTPAPRFGASDCACPTHLIHFAVKPDLTALLDP
;
A
#
# COMPACT_ATOMS: atom_id res chain seq x y z
N MET A 1 0.20 1.50 -0.43
CA MET A 1 -0.83 1.51 0.64
C MET A 1 -2.12 2.10 0.09
N GLY A 2 -3.22 1.99 0.85
CA GLY A 2 -4.53 2.52 0.46
C GLY A 2 -5.65 2.11 1.41
N SER A 3 -6.71 2.90 1.46
CA SER A 3 -7.95 2.59 2.19
C SER A 3 -8.94 1.75 1.38
N ALA A 4 -10.00 1.22 2.01
CA ALA A 4 -11.05 0.47 1.31
C ALA A 4 -12.46 0.91 1.73
N PHE A 5 -12.67 2.22 1.94
CA PHE A 5 -13.97 2.79 2.35
C PHE A 5 -14.96 3.02 1.20
N GLY A 6 -14.53 2.82 -0.05
CA GLY A 6 -15.39 2.93 -1.22
C GLY A 6 -16.38 1.75 -1.37
N PRO A 7 -17.27 1.83 -2.36
CA PRO A 7 -18.19 0.73 -2.68
C PRO A 7 -17.48 -0.60 -2.86
N GLY A 8 -18.04 -1.66 -2.26
CA GLY A 8 -17.46 -3.01 -2.28
C GLY A 8 -16.42 -3.28 -1.18
N GLY A 9 -15.98 -2.26 -0.43
CA GLY A 9 -15.14 -2.42 0.75
C GLY A 9 -13.79 -3.10 0.45
N LEU A 10 -13.23 -3.75 1.49
CA LEU A 10 -11.99 -4.53 1.36
C LEU A 10 -12.12 -5.62 0.28
N ARG A 11 -13.23 -6.36 0.24
CA ARG A 11 -13.45 -7.42 -0.76
C ARG A 11 -13.36 -6.88 -2.18
N GLY A 12 -14.01 -5.76 -2.48
CA GLY A 12 -13.95 -5.12 -3.81
C GLY A 12 -12.55 -4.64 -4.15
N ARG A 13 -11.86 -4.02 -3.17
CA ARG A 13 -10.48 -3.56 -3.34
C ARG A 13 -9.51 -4.71 -3.64
N LEU A 14 -9.63 -5.83 -2.93
CA LEU A 14 -8.83 -7.02 -3.16
C LEU A 14 -9.15 -7.68 -4.50
N ALA A 15 -10.43 -7.79 -4.86
CA ALA A 15 -10.83 -8.35 -6.14
C ALA A 15 -10.20 -7.59 -7.33
N HIS A 16 -10.18 -6.26 -7.27
CA HIS A 16 -9.48 -5.42 -8.25
C HIS A 16 -7.95 -5.64 -8.23
N HIS A 17 -7.34 -5.62 -7.04
CA HIS A 17 -5.89 -5.72 -6.86
C HIS A 17 -5.30 -7.12 -7.06
N LEU A 18 -6.13 -8.15 -7.18
CA LEU A 18 -5.69 -9.51 -7.45
C LEU A 18 -6.05 -9.97 -8.88
N ALA A 19 -6.97 -9.29 -9.56
CA ALA A 19 -7.29 -9.58 -10.95
C ALA A 19 -6.21 -9.06 -11.94
N PRO A 20 -5.96 -9.72 -13.08
CA PRO A 20 -5.01 -9.23 -14.08
C PRO A 20 -5.29 -7.79 -14.53
N VAL A 21 -4.23 -6.98 -14.62
CA VAL A 21 -4.34 -5.57 -15.02
C VAL A 21 -4.52 -5.47 -16.54
N ARG A 22 -5.74 -5.21 -16.99
CA ARG A 22 -6.05 -4.97 -18.41
C ARG A 22 -5.99 -3.49 -18.80
N LYS A 23 -6.47 -2.62 -17.91
CA LYS A 23 -6.53 -1.17 -18.07
C LYS A 23 -6.14 -0.52 -16.74
N PRO A 24 -4.88 -0.09 -16.58
CA PRO A 24 -4.44 0.55 -15.34
C PRO A 24 -5.25 1.82 -15.06
N HIS A 25 -5.63 2.03 -13.80
CA HIS A 25 -6.32 3.24 -13.37
C HIS A 25 -5.66 3.86 -12.15
N TRP A 26 -5.29 3.06 -11.15
CA TRP A 26 -4.60 3.53 -9.96
C TRP A 26 -3.07 3.38 -10.11
N HIS A 27 -2.29 4.19 -9.39
CA HIS A 27 -0.82 4.11 -9.40
C HIS A 27 -0.31 2.67 -9.23
N ILE A 28 -0.89 1.91 -8.29
CA ILE A 28 -0.53 0.51 -8.04
C ILE A 28 -0.85 -0.41 -9.22
N ASP A 29 -1.82 -0.10 -10.08
CA ASP A 29 -2.11 -0.92 -11.26
C ASP A 29 -0.95 -0.91 -12.26
N TYR A 30 -0.31 0.24 -12.44
CA TYR A 30 0.89 0.36 -13.29
C TYR A 30 2.05 -0.45 -12.72
N LEU A 31 2.27 -0.39 -11.40
CA LEU A 31 3.30 -1.21 -10.75
C LEU A 31 3.01 -2.70 -10.91
N ARG A 32 1.75 -3.11 -10.81
CA ARG A 32 1.30 -4.50 -10.94
C ARG A 32 1.44 -5.06 -12.36
N GLN A 33 1.68 -4.24 -13.37
CA GLN A 33 2.06 -4.73 -14.70
C GLN A 33 3.48 -5.31 -14.72
N ALA A 34 4.33 -4.88 -13.78
CA ALA A 34 5.73 -5.33 -13.65
C ALA A 34 6.01 -6.11 -12.35
N ALA A 35 5.01 -6.26 -11.47
CA ALA A 35 5.17 -6.89 -10.16
C ALA A 35 3.96 -7.77 -9.82
N THR A 36 4.22 -8.87 -9.08
CA THR A 36 3.17 -9.77 -8.59
C THR A 36 2.87 -9.49 -7.12
N CYS A 37 1.59 -9.42 -6.76
CA CYS A 37 1.17 -9.34 -5.36
C CYS A 37 1.47 -10.68 -4.66
N ARG A 38 2.33 -10.65 -3.63
CA ARG A 38 2.70 -11.85 -2.85
C ARG A 38 1.93 -11.97 -1.55
N GLU A 39 1.65 -10.83 -0.93
CA GLU A 39 1.02 -10.77 0.38
C GLU A 39 0.19 -9.50 0.47
N VAL A 40 -0.89 -9.56 1.26
CA VAL A 40 -1.73 -8.41 1.58
C VAL A 40 -1.91 -8.34 3.08
N TRP A 41 -1.60 -7.18 3.64
CA TRP A 41 -1.96 -6.83 5.01
C TRP A 41 -3.13 -5.86 5.00
N SER A 42 -4.11 -6.12 5.86
CA SER A 42 -5.29 -5.29 6.00
C SER A 42 -5.78 -5.31 7.43
N VAL A 43 -6.26 -4.17 7.91
CA VAL A 43 -6.97 -4.05 9.17
C VAL A 43 -8.34 -3.45 8.88
N ALA A 44 -9.38 -4.00 9.50
CA ALA A 44 -10.72 -3.42 9.46
C ALA A 44 -10.84 -2.38 10.60
N GLY A 45 -11.47 -1.25 10.31
CA GLY A 45 -11.70 -0.20 11.30
C GLY A 45 -12.41 0.99 10.67
N GLU A 46 -12.89 1.89 11.53
CA GLU A 46 -13.67 3.07 11.12
C GLU A 46 -12.78 4.24 10.64
N ALA A 47 -11.50 4.23 11.01
CA ALA A 47 -10.55 5.29 10.66
C ALA A 47 -9.45 4.78 9.72
N SER A 48 -9.04 5.63 8.78
CA SER A 48 -7.89 5.35 7.93
C SER A 48 -6.59 5.38 8.74
N ARG A 49 -5.79 4.31 8.62
CA ARG A 49 -4.44 4.22 9.21
C ARG A 49 -3.32 4.45 8.19
N GLU A 50 -3.68 4.85 6.97
CA GLU A 50 -2.78 4.95 5.83
C GLU A 50 -1.57 5.85 6.11
N HIS A 51 -1.78 7.02 6.71
CA HIS A 51 -0.70 7.95 7.04
C HIS A 51 0.21 7.42 8.15
N ALA A 52 -0.37 6.80 9.18
CA ALA A 52 0.41 6.23 10.29
C ALA A 52 1.30 5.08 9.81
N TRP A 53 0.77 4.21 8.96
CA TRP A 53 1.55 3.13 8.34
C TRP A 53 2.61 3.65 7.37
N ALA A 54 2.30 4.68 6.58
CA ALA A 54 3.30 5.32 5.73
C ALA A 54 4.48 5.87 6.55
N ALA A 55 4.21 6.60 7.61
CA ALA A 55 5.24 7.15 8.48
C ALA A 55 6.07 6.03 9.14
N ALA A 56 5.43 4.99 9.67
CA ALA A 56 6.11 3.93 10.39
C ALA A 56 6.96 3.03 9.47
N LEU A 57 6.47 2.71 8.26
CA LEU A 57 7.24 1.98 7.26
C LEU A 57 8.44 2.79 6.76
N LEU A 58 8.28 4.11 6.56
CA LEU A 58 9.39 4.98 6.19
C LEU A 58 10.46 5.12 7.28
N ALA A 59 10.06 5.01 8.55
CA ALA A 59 10.97 5.02 9.69
C ALA A 59 11.68 3.67 9.93
N THR A 60 11.28 2.59 9.24
CA THR A 60 11.87 1.27 9.39
C THR A 60 13.25 1.21 8.73
N PRO A 61 14.29 0.69 9.40
CA PRO A 61 15.63 0.57 8.82
C PRO A 61 15.63 -0.16 7.48
N GLY A 62 16.35 0.40 6.50
CA GLY A 62 16.43 -0.14 5.14
C GLY A 62 15.28 0.26 4.21
N ALA A 63 14.34 1.09 4.67
CA ALA A 63 13.32 1.69 3.82
C ALA A 63 13.93 2.63 2.77
N SER A 64 13.45 2.55 1.53
CA SER A 64 13.73 3.53 0.48
C SER A 64 12.47 3.92 -0.30
N THR A 65 12.54 5.07 -0.97
CA THR A 65 11.41 5.70 -1.66
C THR A 65 11.69 5.81 -3.17
N PRO A 66 11.57 4.72 -3.94
CA PRO A 66 12.01 4.68 -5.34
C PRO A 66 11.15 5.56 -6.27
N ALA A 67 9.93 5.90 -5.84
CA ALA A 67 9.02 6.77 -6.58
C ALA A 67 8.37 7.77 -5.60
N PRO A 68 8.88 9.02 -5.54
CA PRO A 68 8.26 10.09 -4.77
C PRO A 68 6.80 10.28 -5.17
N ARG A 69 5.95 10.59 -4.19
CA ARG A 69 4.52 10.89 -4.35
C ARG A 69 3.66 9.77 -4.96
N PHE A 70 4.22 8.57 -5.16
CA PHE A 70 3.47 7.44 -5.71
C PHE A 70 2.30 7.08 -4.81
N GLY A 71 1.07 7.13 -5.35
CA GLY A 71 -0.14 6.80 -4.61
C GLY A 71 -0.49 7.78 -3.47
N ALA A 72 0.16 8.94 -3.40
CA ALA A 72 0.01 9.92 -2.31
C ALA A 72 -0.54 11.27 -2.82
N SER A 73 -1.25 11.29 -3.95
CA SER A 73 -1.67 12.53 -4.63
C SER A 73 -2.67 13.37 -3.82
N ASP A 74 -3.44 12.74 -2.95
CA ASP A 74 -4.49 13.33 -2.11
C ASP A 74 -4.05 13.58 -0.66
N CYS A 75 -2.79 13.31 -0.32
CA CYS A 75 -2.24 13.53 1.01
C CYS A 75 -0.83 14.15 0.96
N ALA A 76 -0.27 14.49 2.13
CA ALA A 76 1.08 15.05 2.26
C ALA A 76 2.19 13.99 2.42
N CYS A 77 1.87 12.69 2.35
CA CYS A 77 2.87 11.64 2.55
C CYS A 77 3.97 11.70 1.47
N PRO A 78 5.25 11.41 1.83
CA PRO A 78 6.33 11.40 0.84
C PRO A 78 6.07 10.43 -0.30
N THR A 79 5.51 9.25 0.00
CA THR A 79 5.05 8.23 -0.95
C THR A 79 4.22 7.18 -0.22
N HIS A 80 3.37 6.45 -0.94
CA HIS A 80 2.70 5.24 -0.46
C HIS A 80 3.30 3.96 -1.07
N LEU A 81 4.45 4.07 -1.77
CA LEU A 81 5.29 2.97 -2.21
C LEU A 81 6.63 3.01 -1.46
N ILE A 82 6.80 2.07 -0.54
CA ILE A 82 8.03 1.89 0.24
C ILE A 82 8.69 0.61 -0.25
N HIS A 83 10.00 0.68 -0.48
CA HIS A 83 10.81 -0.45 -0.90
C HIS A 83 11.78 -0.84 0.21
N PHE A 84 12.01 -2.15 0.33
CA PHE A 84 13.06 -2.72 1.15
C PHE A 84 13.81 -3.76 0.33
N ALA A 85 15.14 -3.73 0.37
CA ALA A 85 15.96 -4.73 -0.32
C ALA A 85 15.81 -6.14 0.27
N VAL A 86 15.47 -6.22 1.56
CA VAL A 86 15.15 -7.45 2.29
C VAL A 86 13.78 -7.27 2.94
N LYS A 87 12.95 -8.32 2.96
CA LYS A 87 11.63 -8.25 3.61
C LYS A 87 11.81 -7.81 5.08
N PRO A 88 11.27 -6.65 5.49
CA PRO A 88 11.39 -6.20 6.87
C PRO A 88 10.55 -7.08 7.79
N ASP A 89 10.96 -7.18 9.06
CA ASP A 89 10.08 -7.67 10.10
C ASP A 89 9.09 -6.56 10.47
N LEU A 90 7.82 -6.80 10.17
CA LEU A 90 6.73 -5.86 10.41
C LEU A 90 5.79 -6.32 11.52
N THR A 91 6.19 -7.31 12.31
CA THR A 91 5.35 -7.87 13.38
C THR A 91 4.85 -6.78 14.32
N ALA A 92 5.74 -5.85 14.71
CA ALA A 92 5.40 -4.70 15.56
C ALA A 92 4.46 -3.66 14.91
N LEU A 93 4.27 -3.70 13.58
CA LEU A 93 3.37 -2.79 12.86
C LEU A 93 1.98 -3.39 12.60
N LEU A 94 1.89 -4.72 12.63
CA LEU A 94 0.68 -5.47 12.31
C LEU A 94 -0.10 -5.90 13.56
N ASP A 95 0.50 -5.85 14.74
CA ASP A 95 -0.11 -6.23 16.02
C ASP A 95 -0.07 -5.03 17.00
N PRO A 96 -1.08 -4.13 16.97
CA PRO A 96 -1.15 -2.94 17.83
C PRO A 96 -1.64 -3.22 19.25
#